data_AF-F6Y918-F1
#
_entry.id   AF-F6Y918-F1
#
_cell.length_a   1.000
_cell.length_b   1.000
_cell.length_c   1.000
_cell.angle_alpha   90.00
_cell.angle_beta   90.00
_cell.angle_gamma   90.00
#
_symmetry.space_group_name_H-M   'P 1'
#
loop_
_entity.id
_entity.type
_entity.pdbx_description
1 polymer ?
#
loop_
_entity_poly.entity_id
_entity_poly.type
_entity_poly.pdbx_seq_one_letter_code
_entity_poly.pdbx_strand_id
1 'polypeptide(L)'
;MKVITCEISWHNKEPVYSLDFQHGPDCKINRLASAGVDTAVRVWKVEKGPDGKAMVEFLSNLTRHTKAVNVVRFSPSGEILASGGDDAAILLWKVNDNKEAEPVALQEEDEAQLNKENWTVIKTLRGHLEDVYDICWATDGNLMASASVDNTAIIWDVSKGQKVSIFNEHKSYVQGVSWDPLGQYVATLSCDRVMRVYSTQKKRVAFNVTKMLSGTGAEGEAKSYRMFHDDSMKSFFRRLSFTPDGSLLLTPAGCVESGENVTNTTYVFSRKNLKRPIAHLPCPGKATLAVRCCPIYFELRPVNSDKTPEDCSPELFKLPYRLVFAVASEDSVLFYDTQQNFPFGYVSNIHYHTLSDISWSSDGAFLAISSTDGYCSFVTFEPGELGVPLKEKPVLGVKTPNPVEKKAKSQAQRGVSPVPRPTEGTPPVRTRDPGTPSPPLQAKQPPALPGPREPSSTPPGGRSSATPPSEERRDPQPGGGHPGKGKQPRRVTLNTLQAWSKSTPRRISLMPLKPDPPASDAPGQAAPTPSADTVQPELSDDPECKPPESKRPRLAPEKPLLESPESEAAVSSSS
;
A
#
# COMPACT_ATOMS: atom_id res chain seq x y z
N MET A 1 8.03 19.36 11.19
CA MET A 1 8.15 17.92 10.94
C MET A 1 9.43 17.47 11.59
N LYS A 2 9.35 16.59 12.58
CA LYS A 2 10.51 16.00 13.27
C LYS A 2 10.43 14.49 13.09
N VAL A 3 11.57 13.80 13.01
CA VAL A 3 11.62 12.34 12.87
C VAL A 3 12.46 11.77 13.99
N ILE A 4 11.93 10.74 14.67
CA ILE A 4 12.51 10.15 15.86
C ILE A 4 12.39 8.63 15.73
N THR A 5 13.51 7.93 15.65
CA THR A 5 13.54 6.48 15.81
C THR A 5 13.52 6.17 17.30
N CYS A 6 12.58 5.33 17.75
CA CYS A 6 12.51 4.93 19.15
C CYS A 6 13.45 3.74 19.39
N GLU A 7 14.47 3.93 20.23
CA GLU A 7 15.42 2.89 20.67
C GLU A 7 14.77 1.92 21.68
N ILE A 8 13.67 1.30 21.26
CA ILE A 8 12.87 0.34 22.03
C ILE A 8 12.95 -1.01 21.33
N SER A 9 12.99 -2.09 22.10
CA SER A 9 12.87 -3.45 21.57
C SER A 9 11.40 -3.74 21.23
N TRP A 10 10.98 -3.46 20.00
CA TRP A 10 9.58 -3.61 19.57
C TRP A 10 9.15 -5.08 19.51
N HIS A 11 9.96 -5.91 18.86
CA HIS A 11 9.73 -7.35 18.71
C HIS A 11 11.03 -8.11 18.93
N ASN A 12 11.70 -7.91 20.08
CA ASN A 12 13.01 -8.50 20.37
C ASN A 12 14.12 -8.18 19.34
N LYS A 13 13.97 -7.04 18.64
CA LYS A 13 14.75 -6.60 17.46
C LYS A 13 14.57 -7.46 16.21
N GLU A 14 13.62 -8.39 16.21
CA GLU A 14 13.14 -9.09 15.01
C GLU A 14 12.25 -8.19 14.15
N PRO A 15 12.10 -8.47 12.83
CA PRO A 15 11.35 -7.63 11.91
C PRO A 15 9.93 -7.29 12.37
N VAL A 16 9.57 -6.00 12.34
CA VAL A 16 8.19 -5.53 12.53
C VAL A 16 7.53 -5.46 11.14
N TYR A 17 6.43 -6.18 10.94
CA TYR A 17 5.76 -6.30 9.64
C TYR A 17 4.56 -5.38 9.47
N SER A 18 3.91 -4.99 10.56
CA SER A 18 2.75 -4.11 10.51
C SER A 18 2.56 -3.34 11.81
N LEU A 19 2.01 -2.14 11.68
CA LEU A 19 1.52 -1.35 12.80
C LEU A 19 0.23 -0.65 12.44
N ASP A 20 -0.59 -0.34 13.44
CA ASP A 20 -1.82 0.44 13.25
C ASP A 20 -2.24 1.18 14.53
N PHE A 21 -2.74 2.41 14.38
CA PHE A 21 -3.25 3.20 15.49
C PHE A 21 -4.72 2.90 15.78
N GLN A 22 -5.09 2.90 17.06
CA GLN A 22 -6.49 2.80 17.47
C GLN A 22 -7.20 4.13 17.20
N HIS A 23 -8.17 4.13 16.30
CA HIS A 23 -8.98 5.32 16.02
C HIS A 23 -10.23 5.32 16.93
N GLY A 24 -10.17 6.05 18.04
CA GLY A 24 -11.31 6.24 18.95
C GLY A 24 -12.16 7.48 18.63
N PRO A 25 -13.47 7.50 18.99
CA PRO A 25 -14.38 8.61 18.68
C PRO A 25 -13.98 9.95 19.32
N ASP A 26 -13.33 9.91 20.48
CA ASP A 26 -12.85 11.07 21.24
C ASP A 26 -11.48 11.61 20.80
N CYS A 27 -10.81 10.95 19.83
CA CYS A 27 -9.39 11.16 19.50
C CYS A 27 -8.38 10.99 20.68
N LYS A 28 -8.83 10.51 21.85
CA LYS A 28 -8.01 10.35 23.06
C LYS A 28 -7.26 9.02 23.16
N ILE A 29 -7.66 8.01 22.39
CA ILE A 29 -7.09 6.66 22.50
C ILE A 29 -5.88 6.56 21.58
N ASN A 30 -4.69 6.84 22.09
CA ASN A 30 -3.45 6.71 21.33
C ASN A 30 -2.78 5.34 21.59
N ARG A 31 -3.53 4.25 21.38
CA ARG A 31 -2.89 2.94 21.30
C ARG A 31 -2.33 2.70 19.91
N LEU A 32 -1.14 2.13 19.84
CA LEU A 32 -0.52 1.59 18.64
C LEU A 32 -0.43 0.08 18.83
N ALA A 33 -0.91 -0.69 17.87
CA ALA A 33 -0.61 -2.12 17.78
C ALA A 33 0.58 -2.31 16.84
N SER A 34 1.48 -3.25 17.16
CA SER A 34 2.54 -3.71 16.28
C SER A 34 2.56 -5.24 16.20
N ALA A 35 3.00 -5.76 15.06
CA ALA A 35 3.11 -7.18 14.76
C ALA A 35 4.42 -7.48 14.02
N GLY A 36 5.02 -8.64 14.30
CA GLY A 36 6.31 -9.03 13.74
C GLY A 36 6.54 -10.54 13.72
N VAL A 37 7.80 -10.92 13.51
CA VAL A 37 8.24 -12.32 13.35
C VAL A 37 8.07 -13.14 14.63
N ASP A 38 8.20 -12.51 15.81
CA ASP A 38 8.22 -13.16 17.13
C ASP A 38 6.87 -13.72 17.61
N THR A 39 5.90 -13.93 16.70
CA THR A 39 4.54 -14.45 16.93
C THR A 39 3.62 -13.59 17.81
N ALA A 40 4.16 -12.51 18.39
CA ALA A 40 3.45 -11.62 19.27
C ALA A 40 2.78 -10.47 18.51
N VAL A 41 1.62 -10.04 19.00
CA VAL A 41 1.12 -8.69 18.79
C VAL A 41 1.42 -7.89 20.06
N ARG A 42 1.99 -6.69 19.95
CA ARG A 42 2.18 -5.81 21.11
C ARG A 42 1.34 -4.56 21.00
N VAL A 43 0.82 -4.12 22.13
CA VAL A 43 0.02 -2.91 22.27
C VAL A 43 0.83 -1.90 23.09
N TRP A 44 0.90 -0.68 22.57
CA TRP A 44 1.69 0.43 23.10
C TRP A 44 0.81 1.65 23.24
N LYS A 45 1.07 2.48 24.25
CA LYS A 45 0.52 3.84 24.38
C LYS A 45 1.51 4.80 23.74
N VAL A 46 1.04 5.74 22.92
CA VAL A 46 1.88 6.76 22.26
C VAL A 46 1.38 8.15 22.65
N GLU A 47 2.24 8.98 23.24
CA GLU A 47 1.87 10.34 23.66
C GLU A 47 2.89 11.37 23.16
N LYS A 48 2.44 12.62 22.98
CA LYS A 48 3.35 13.73 22.66
C LYS A 48 4.03 14.20 23.95
N GLY A 49 5.33 13.95 24.05
CA GLY A 49 6.18 14.43 25.13
C GLY A 49 6.28 15.96 25.16
N PRO A 50 6.74 16.55 26.28
CA PRO A 50 6.86 18.00 26.44
C PRO A 50 7.84 18.66 25.45
N ASP A 51 8.77 17.89 24.88
CA ASP A 51 9.70 18.30 23.82
C ASP A 51 9.14 18.11 22.38
N GLY A 52 7.89 17.65 22.27
CA GLY A 52 7.21 17.36 21.02
C GLY A 52 7.58 16.03 20.37
N LYS A 53 8.31 15.16 21.08
CA LYS A 53 8.66 13.80 20.63
C LYS A 53 7.55 12.80 20.91
N ALA A 54 7.59 11.64 20.25
CA ALA A 54 6.77 10.49 20.62
C ALA A 54 7.36 9.83 21.87
N MET A 55 6.57 9.78 22.95
CA MET A 55 6.83 8.89 24.09
C MET A 55 6.01 7.62 23.87
N VAL A 56 6.66 6.46 23.97
CA VAL A 56 6.02 5.16 23.76
C VAL A 56 6.14 4.36 25.05
N GLU A 57 5.00 3.87 25.53
CA GLU A 57 4.88 3.07 26.75
C GLU A 57 4.28 1.70 26.40
N PHE A 58 4.90 0.61 26.85
CA PHE A 58 4.35 -0.74 26.68
C PHE A 58 3.08 -0.92 27.53
N LEU A 59 2.04 -1.51 26.92
CA LEU A 59 0.77 -1.84 27.55
C LEU A 59 0.54 -3.36 27.67
N SER A 60 0.66 -4.12 26.59
CA SER A 60 0.32 -5.56 26.58
C SER A 60 1.07 -6.38 25.52
N ASN A 61 1.36 -7.64 25.85
CA ASN A 61 1.79 -8.70 24.95
C ASN A 61 0.62 -9.66 24.64
N LEU A 62 0.30 -9.87 23.37
CA LEU A 62 -0.84 -10.65 22.89
C LEU A 62 -0.32 -11.92 22.19
N THR A 63 -0.05 -12.96 22.99
CA THR A 63 0.58 -14.23 22.55
C THR A 63 -0.46 -15.32 22.29
N ARG A 64 -0.93 -15.43 21.04
CA ARG A 64 -1.86 -16.51 20.59
C ARG A 64 -1.65 -17.02 19.17
N HIS A 65 -0.93 -16.30 18.31
CA HIS A 65 -0.51 -16.83 17.02
C HIS A 65 0.59 -17.87 17.22
N THR A 66 0.68 -18.86 16.32
CA THR A 66 1.70 -19.93 16.41
C THR A 66 2.85 -19.75 15.43
N LYS A 67 2.81 -18.69 14.61
CA LYS A 67 3.86 -18.25 13.68
C LYS A 67 3.87 -16.71 13.60
N ALA A 68 4.74 -16.15 12.76
CA ALA A 68 4.87 -14.71 12.52
C ALA A 68 3.53 -14.03 12.19
N VAL A 69 3.37 -12.78 12.63
CA VAL A 69 2.16 -11.99 12.44
C VAL A 69 2.44 -10.88 11.43
N ASN A 70 1.85 -10.99 10.25
CA ASN A 70 2.12 -10.13 9.10
C ASN A 70 1.37 -8.80 9.14
N VAL A 71 0.18 -8.78 9.74
CA VAL A 71 -0.74 -7.64 9.69
C VAL A 71 -1.53 -7.47 10.99
N VAL A 72 -1.64 -6.23 11.45
CA VAL A 72 -2.55 -5.79 12.50
C VAL A 72 -3.36 -4.59 12.03
N ARG A 73 -4.67 -4.57 12.32
CA ARG A 73 -5.57 -3.45 12.01
C ARG A 73 -6.63 -3.25 13.06
N PHE A 74 -6.78 -2.01 13.56
CA PHE A 74 -7.93 -1.66 14.39
C PHE A 74 -9.20 -1.53 13.53
N SER A 75 -10.31 -1.96 14.10
CA SER A 75 -11.65 -1.66 13.56
C SER A 75 -11.92 -0.15 13.58
N PRO A 76 -12.79 0.39 12.70
CA PRO A 76 -13.07 1.83 12.65
C PRO A 76 -13.77 2.40 13.89
N SER A 77 -14.37 1.55 14.74
CA SER A 77 -14.87 1.94 16.07
C SER A 77 -13.79 1.95 17.15
N GLY A 78 -12.61 1.38 16.86
CA GLY A 78 -11.52 1.15 17.79
C GLY A 78 -11.74 -0.02 18.76
N GLU A 79 -12.92 -0.63 18.85
CA GLU A 79 -13.21 -1.64 19.88
C GLU A 79 -12.49 -2.98 19.69
N ILE A 80 -12.30 -3.39 18.43
CA ILE A 80 -11.72 -4.68 18.05
C ILE A 80 -10.41 -4.43 17.31
N LEU A 81 -9.38 -5.22 17.65
CA LEU A 81 -8.14 -5.34 16.89
C LEU A 81 -8.17 -6.66 16.11
N ALA A 82 -7.86 -6.65 14.82
CA ALA A 82 -7.63 -7.85 14.02
C ALA A 82 -6.13 -8.07 13.80
N SER A 83 -5.67 -9.32 13.92
CA SER A 83 -4.32 -9.73 13.53
C SER A 83 -4.36 -10.96 12.64
N GLY A 84 -3.46 -11.04 11.66
CA GLY A 84 -3.31 -12.18 10.76
C GLY A 84 -1.84 -12.53 10.50
N GLY A 85 -1.55 -13.82 10.37
CA GLY A 85 -0.18 -14.32 10.26
C GLY A 85 -0.03 -15.59 9.43
N ASP A 86 1.14 -16.20 9.55
CA ASP A 86 1.55 -17.41 8.80
C ASP A 86 0.89 -18.70 9.33
N ASP A 87 0.08 -18.62 10.39
CA ASP A 87 -0.72 -19.73 10.91
C ASP A 87 -2.08 -19.88 10.19
N ALA A 88 -2.27 -19.16 9.07
CA ALA A 88 -3.50 -19.05 8.28
C ALA A 88 -4.75 -18.64 9.10
N ALA A 89 -4.55 -18.11 10.31
CA ALA A 89 -5.60 -17.67 11.21
C ALA A 89 -5.69 -16.14 11.24
N ILE A 90 -6.91 -15.65 11.46
CA ILE A 90 -7.13 -14.25 11.83
C ILE A 90 -7.74 -14.24 13.22
N LEU A 91 -7.08 -13.55 14.15
CA LEU A 91 -7.54 -13.40 15.52
C LEU A 91 -8.20 -12.04 15.70
N LEU A 92 -9.37 -12.02 16.33
CA LEU A 92 -10.07 -10.81 16.71
C LEU A 92 -9.96 -10.64 18.23
N TRP A 93 -9.39 -9.52 18.65
CA TRP A 93 -9.07 -9.21 20.03
C TRP A 93 -9.92 -8.05 20.54
N LYS A 94 -10.31 -8.10 21.81
CA LYS A 94 -10.94 -6.99 22.52
C LYS A 94 -10.30 -6.84 23.90
N VAL A 95 -10.22 -5.60 24.40
CA VAL A 95 -9.83 -5.32 25.79
C VAL A 95 -10.84 -6.01 26.71
N ASN A 96 -10.34 -6.72 27.72
CA ASN A 96 -11.16 -7.28 28.77
C ASN A 96 -11.12 -6.37 30.00
N ASP A 97 -12.21 -5.67 30.28
CA ASP A 97 -12.32 -4.77 31.43
C ASP A 97 -12.46 -5.53 32.77
N ASN A 98 -12.75 -6.84 32.73
CA ASN A 98 -12.76 -7.68 33.93
C ASN A 98 -11.33 -7.97 34.41
N LYS A 99 -11.04 -7.58 35.65
CA LYS A 99 -9.76 -7.80 36.34
C LYS A 99 -9.53 -9.23 36.83
N GLU A 100 -10.53 -10.11 36.72
CA GLU A 100 -10.34 -11.53 36.99
C GLU A 100 -9.56 -12.14 35.82
N ALA A 101 -8.27 -12.39 36.07
CA ALA A 101 -7.44 -13.17 35.17
C ALA A 101 -7.94 -14.61 35.18
N GLU A 102 -8.59 -15.03 34.09
CA GLU A 102 -8.72 -16.45 33.76
C GLU A 102 -7.32 -17.08 33.81
N PRO A 103 -7.09 -18.13 34.63
CA PRO A 103 -5.79 -18.76 34.74
C PRO A 103 -5.51 -19.60 33.48
N VAL A 104 -5.05 -18.92 32.42
CA VAL A 104 -4.54 -19.57 31.22
C VAL A 104 -3.24 -20.28 31.60
N ALA A 105 -3.37 -21.56 31.95
CA ALA A 105 -2.23 -22.43 32.22
C ALA A 105 -1.23 -22.36 31.04
N LEU A 106 0.05 -22.16 31.37
CA LEU A 106 1.18 -22.09 30.44
C LEU A 106 1.33 -20.78 29.63
N GLN A 107 1.07 -19.62 30.24
CA GLN A 107 1.95 -18.46 29.99
C GLN A 107 3.10 -18.49 31.00
N GLU A 108 4.31 -18.12 30.56
CA GLU A 108 5.43 -17.89 31.49
C GLU A 108 5.02 -16.75 32.44
N GLU A 109 5.00 -17.03 33.74
CA GLU A 109 4.34 -16.17 34.74
C GLU A 109 4.92 -14.74 34.77
N ASP A 110 6.18 -14.60 34.35
CA ASP A 110 6.92 -13.34 34.23
C ASP A 110 6.38 -12.41 33.12
N GLU A 111 5.94 -12.93 31.95
CA GLU A 111 5.40 -12.08 30.88
C GLU A 111 4.01 -11.55 31.24
N ALA A 112 3.17 -12.38 31.86
CA ALA A 112 1.82 -12.00 32.25
C ALA A 112 1.80 -10.88 33.32
N GLN A 113 2.82 -10.83 34.19
CA GLN A 113 2.98 -9.77 35.19
C GLN A 113 3.33 -8.39 34.59
N LEU A 114 3.83 -8.32 33.36
CA LEU A 114 4.20 -7.05 32.70
C LEU A 114 3.03 -6.38 31.97
N ASN A 115 1.91 -7.08 31.77
CA ASN A 115 0.75 -6.59 31.05
C ASN A 115 -0.08 -5.61 31.90
N LYS A 116 -0.17 -4.35 31.46
CA LYS A 116 -1.00 -3.30 32.06
C LYS A 116 -2.46 -3.36 31.62
N GLU A 117 -2.73 -3.93 30.44
CA GLU A 117 -4.08 -4.20 29.95
C GLU A 117 -4.25 -5.69 29.62
N ASN A 118 -5.45 -6.22 29.83
CA ASN A 118 -5.81 -7.57 29.43
C ASN A 118 -6.54 -7.56 28.08
N TRP A 119 -6.10 -8.37 27.13
CA TRP A 119 -6.67 -8.50 25.79
C TRP A 119 -7.07 -9.94 25.53
N THR A 120 -8.34 -10.19 25.20
CA THR A 120 -8.87 -11.54 24.96
C THR A 120 -9.24 -11.74 23.51
N VAL A 121 -9.01 -12.95 22.99
CA VAL A 121 -9.47 -13.36 21.66
C VAL A 121 -10.97 -13.63 21.72
N ILE A 122 -11.77 -12.73 21.14
CA ILE A 122 -13.23 -12.89 21.06
C ILE A 122 -13.65 -13.87 19.97
N LYS A 123 -12.87 -13.99 18.89
CA LYS A 123 -13.11 -14.90 17.77
C LYS A 123 -11.81 -15.26 17.04
N THR A 124 -11.76 -16.47 16.49
CA THR A 124 -10.74 -16.90 15.53
C THR A 124 -11.43 -17.20 14.20
N LEU A 125 -11.03 -16.50 13.14
CA LEU A 125 -11.49 -16.76 11.77
C LEU A 125 -10.51 -17.71 11.10
N ARG A 126 -11.02 -18.81 10.54
CA ARG A 126 -10.24 -19.79 9.77
C ARG A 126 -10.92 -20.04 8.43
N GLY A 127 -10.14 -20.19 7.37
CA GLY A 127 -10.66 -20.45 6.03
C GLY A 127 -9.75 -20.04 4.88
N HIS A 128 -8.71 -19.25 5.16
CA HIS A 128 -7.50 -19.27 4.33
C HIS A 128 -6.76 -20.60 4.51
N LEU A 129 -6.01 -21.00 3.49
CA LEU A 129 -5.19 -22.22 3.52
C LEU A 129 -3.71 -21.95 3.81
N GLU A 130 -3.25 -20.74 3.51
CA GLU A 130 -1.86 -20.29 3.64
C GLU A 130 -1.83 -18.92 4.36
N ASP A 131 -0.64 -18.37 4.53
CA ASP A 131 -0.35 -17.13 5.26
C ASP A 131 -1.26 -15.94 4.87
N VAL A 132 -1.68 -15.16 5.87
CA VAL A 132 -2.48 -13.94 5.69
C VAL A 132 -1.54 -12.73 5.66
N TYR A 133 -1.52 -11.96 4.57
CA TYR A 133 -0.58 -10.84 4.38
C TYR A 133 -1.17 -9.45 4.64
N ASP A 134 -2.47 -9.25 4.39
CA ASP A 134 -3.11 -7.96 4.63
C ASP A 134 -4.59 -8.12 5.00
N ILE A 135 -5.08 -7.16 5.79
CA ILE A 135 -6.43 -7.11 6.33
C ILE A 135 -6.94 -5.68 6.17
N CYS A 136 -8.24 -5.52 5.87
CA CYS A 136 -8.91 -4.23 5.86
C CYS A 136 -10.35 -4.33 6.35
N TRP A 137 -10.77 -3.39 7.19
CA TRP A 137 -12.12 -3.30 7.74
C TRP A 137 -13.06 -2.51 6.82
N ALA A 138 -14.34 -2.90 6.79
CA ALA A 138 -15.40 -2.03 6.30
C ALA A 138 -15.67 -0.90 7.31
N THR A 139 -16.17 0.25 6.82
CA THR A 139 -16.46 1.44 7.64
C THR A 139 -17.50 1.23 8.73
N ASP A 140 -18.31 0.17 8.65
CA ASP A 140 -19.28 -0.21 9.68
C ASP A 140 -18.73 -1.15 10.76
N GLY A 141 -17.49 -1.66 10.61
CA GLY A 141 -16.87 -2.64 11.50
C GLY A 141 -17.48 -4.05 11.49
N ASN A 142 -18.60 -4.27 10.78
CA ASN A 142 -19.28 -5.58 10.73
C ASN A 142 -18.66 -6.52 9.70
N LEU A 143 -18.06 -5.95 8.65
CA LEU A 143 -17.39 -6.68 7.59
C LEU A 143 -15.89 -6.39 7.58
N MET A 144 -15.12 -7.38 7.14
CA MET A 144 -13.67 -7.29 6.99
C MET A 144 -13.25 -8.07 5.75
N ALA A 145 -12.20 -7.64 5.07
CA ALA A 145 -11.55 -8.40 4.00
C ALA A 145 -10.13 -8.79 4.41
N SER A 146 -9.69 -9.96 3.98
CA SER A 146 -8.31 -10.45 4.13
C SER A 146 -7.75 -10.90 2.78
N ALA A 147 -6.42 -10.89 2.67
CA ALA A 147 -5.65 -11.30 1.50
C ALA A 147 -4.55 -12.30 1.91
N SER A 148 -4.32 -13.33 1.09
CA SER A 148 -3.44 -14.46 1.44
C SER A 148 -2.56 -14.93 0.27
N VAL A 149 -1.51 -15.67 0.65
CA VAL A 149 -0.65 -16.51 -0.20
C VAL A 149 -1.45 -17.61 -0.94
N ASP A 150 -2.62 -18.01 -0.43
CA ASP A 150 -3.49 -19.04 -1.07
C ASP A 150 -4.16 -18.59 -2.39
N ASN A 151 -3.73 -17.45 -2.95
CA ASN A 151 -4.29 -16.77 -4.13
C ASN A 151 -5.75 -16.32 -3.95
N THR A 152 -6.25 -16.23 -2.72
CA THR A 152 -7.60 -15.73 -2.43
C THR A 152 -7.62 -14.45 -1.61
N ALA A 153 -8.73 -13.74 -1.74
CA ALA A 153 -9.16 -12.75 -0.77
C ALA A 153 -10.55 -13.13 -0.23
N ILE A 154 -10.77 -13.04 1.08
CA ILE A 154 -12.01 -13.48 1.73
C ILE A 154 -12.68 -12.28 2.39
N ILE A 155 -13.99 -12.13 2.19
CA ILE A 155 -14.83 -11.22 2.98
C ILE A 155 -15.42 -12.01 4.14
N TRP A 156 -15.32 -11.47 5.34
CA TRP A 156 -15.80 -12.02 6.60
C TRP A 156 -16.94 -11.20 7.18
N ASP A 157 -17.89 -11.88 7.81
CA ASP A 157 -18.84 -11.31 8.76
C ASP A 157 -18.20 -11.45 10.15
N VAL A 158 -17.80 -10.31 10.71
CA VAL A 158 -17.07 -10.20 11.98
C VAL A 158 -17.96 -10.67 13.13
N SER A 159 -19.25 -10.30 13.10
CA SER A 159 -20.23 -10.66 14.14
C SER A 159 -20.48 -12.17 14.20
N LYS A 160 -20.57 -12.84 13.05
CA LYS A 160 -20.83 -14.28 12.93
C LYS A 160 -19.55 -15.12 12.96
N GLY A 161 -18.40 -14.54 12.63
CA GLY A 161 -17.15 -15.26 12.41
C GLY A 161 -17.17 -16.14 11.16
N GLN A 162 -17.91 -15.74 10.12
CA GLN A 162 -18.17 -16.57 8.93
C GLN A 162 -17.70 -15.91 7.64
N LYS A 163 -17.23 -16.72 6.68
CA LYS A 163 -16.90 -16.25 5.33
C LYS A 163 -18.16 -15.92 4.52
N VAL A 164 -18.25 -14.69 4.04
CA VAL A 164 -19.37 -14.11 3.28
C VAL A 164 -19.17 -14.25 1.77
N SER A 165 -17.91 -14.16 1.32
CA SER A 165 -17.49 -14.34 -0.08
C SER A 165 -16.02 -14.77 -0.12
N ILE A 166 -15.64 -15.59 -1.10
CA ILE A 166 -14.24 -15.92 -1.41
C ILE A 166 -13.98 -15.44 -2.84
N PHE A 167 -12.88 -14.73 -3.05
CA PHE A 167 -12.43 -14.26 -4.35
C PHE A 167 -11.16 -15.02 -4.75
N ASN A 168 -11.31 -16.01 -5.62
CA ASN A 168 -10.25 -16.94 -6.06
C ASN A 168 -9.85 -16.74 -7.54
N GLU A 169 -10.00 -15.51 -8.06
CA GLU A 169 -9.65 -15.18 -9.45
C GLU A 169 -8.18 -14.71 -9.62
N HIS A 170 -7.41 -14.55 -8.53
CA HIS A 170 -5.98 -14.24 -8.60
C HIS A 170 -5.17 -15.47 -8.99
N LYS A 171 -4.06 -15.26 -9.71
CA LYS A 171 -3.17 -16.35 -10.17
C LYS A 171 -1.87 -16.47 -9.37
N SER A 172 -1.68 -15.60 -8.39
CA SER A 172 -0.53 -15.57 -7.49
C SER A 172 -0.91 -14.78 -6.23
N TYR A 173 0.01 -14.69 -5.26
CA TYR A 173 -0.25 -14.23 -3.90
C TYR A 173 -0.95 -12.87 -3.86
N VAL A 174 -1.93 -12.71 -2.96
CA VAL A 174 -2.64 -11.44 -2.76
C VAL A 174 -1.96 -10.70 -1.61
N GLN A 175 -1.26 -9.61 -1.92
CA GLN A 175 -0.32 -8.93 -1.02
C GLN A 175 -0.86 -7.60 -0.46
N GLY A 176 -2.10 -7.25 -0.78
CA GLY A 176 -2.75 -6.04 -0.28
C GLY A 176 -4.25 -6.04 -0.53
N VAL A 177 -5.01 -5.50 0.43
CA VAL A 177 -6.47 -5.33 0.34
C VAL A 177 -6.90 -3.97 0.91
N SER A 178 -7.85 -3.32 0.24
CA SER A 178 -8.44 -2.06 0.70
C SER A 178 -9.94 -2.04 0.48
N TRP A 179 -10.68 -1.69 1.54
CA TRP A 179 -12.13 -1.57 1.53
C TRP A 179 -12.53 -0.12 1.22
N ASP A 180 -13.55 0.04 0.39
CA ASP A 180 -14.13 1.34 0.04
C ASP A 180 -14.88 1.95 1.25
N PRO A 181 -14.57 3.17 1.72
CA PRO A 181 -15.32 3.77 2.83
C PRO A 181 -16.80 4.02 2.52
N LEU A 182 -17.19 4.14 1.23
CA LEU A 182 -18.58 4.21 0.79
C LEU A 182 -19.25 2.81 0.66
N GLY A 183 -18.52 1.73 0.96
CA GLY A 183 -19.03 0.36 1.02
C GLY A 183 -19.36 -0.30 -0.32
N GLN A 184 -18.96 0.26 -1.47
CA GLN A 184 -19.34 -0.22 -2.80
C GLN A 184 -18.33 -1.21 -3.40
N TYR A 185 -17.06 -1.09 -3.02
CA TYR A 185 -15.95 -1.84 -3.61
C TYR A 185 -14.97 -2.43 -2.58
N VAL A 186 -14.29 -3.50 -2.98
CA VAL A 186 -13.06 -3.98 -2.32
C VAL A 186 -11.99 -4.09 -3.40
N ALA A 187 -10.85 -3.43 -3.20
CA ALA A 187 -9.71 -3.50 -4.09
C ALA A 187 -8.65 -4.46 -3.53
N THR A 188 -8.04 -5.26 -4.39
CA THR A 188 -6.95 -6.18 -4.05
C THR A 188 -5.82 -6.06 -5.06
N LEU A 189 -4.59 -6.30 -4.60
CA LEU A 189 -3.38 -6.22 -5.41
C LEU A 189 -2.54 -7.49 -5.22
N SER A 190 -2.15 -8.11 -6.33
CA SER A 190 -1.43 -9.39 -6.37
C SER A 190 -0.16 -9.29 -7.21
N CYS A 191 0.82 -10.15 -6.90
CA CYS A 191 2.01 -10.34 -7.72
C CYS A 191 1.72 -11.00 -9.09
N ASP A 192 0.48 -11.39 -9.40
CA ASP A 192 0.05 -11.72 -10.77
C ASP A 192 0.01 -10.51 -11.74
N ARG A 193 0.49 -9.35 -11.25
CA ARG A 193 0.55 -8.02 -11.90
C ARG A 193 -0.83 -7.42 -12.18
N VAL A 194 -1.85 -7.76 -11.38
CA VAL A 194 -3.22 -7.28 -11.55
C VAL A 194 -3.78 -6.69 -10.26
N MET A 195 -4.34 -5.48 -10.36
CA MET A 195 -5.31 -4.98 -9.38
C MET A 195 -6.72 -5.45 -9.78
N ARG A 196 -7.42 -6.13 -8.87
CA ARG A 196 -8.83 -6.49 -9.04
C ARG A 196 -9.67 -5.65 -8.08
N VAL A 197 -10.77 -5.09 -8.59
CA VAL A 197 -11.76 -4.37 -7.78
C VAL A 197 -13.07 -5.12 -7.87
N TYR A 198 -13.53 -5.64 -6.74
CA TYR A 198 -14.78 -6.37 -6.58
C TYR A 198 -15.89 -5.40 -6.16
N SER A 199 -17.11 -5.61 -6.66
CA SER A 199 -18.30 -4.94 -6.10
C SER A 199 -18.79 -5.71 -4.88
N THR A 200 -18.97 -5.03 -3.74
CA THR A 200 -19.48 -5.64 -2.49
C THR A 200 -20.87 -6.23 -2.66
N GLN A 201 -21.76 -5.50 -3.34
CA GLN A 201 -23.14 -5.91 -3.60
C GLN A 201 -23.23 -7.12 -4.55
N LYS A 202 -22.46 -7.09 -5.66
CA LYS A 202 -22.51 -8.16 -6.67
C LYS A 202 -21.60 -9.34 -6.35
N LYS A 203 -20.67 -9.20 -5.40
CA LYS A 203 -19.66 -10.19 -4.99
C LYS A 203 -18.83 -10.75 -6.16
N ARG A 204 -18.53 -9.90 -7.15
CA ARG A 204 -17.81 -10.24 -8.39
C ARG A 204 -16.90 -9.09 -8.81
N VAL A 205 -15.90 -9.40 -9.64
CA VAL A 205 -15.01 -8.39 -10.24
C VAL A 205 -15.83 -7.36 -11.02
N ALA A 206 -15.67 -6.08 -10.66
CA ALA A 206 -16.18 -4.94 -11.40
C ALA A 206 -15.10 -4.39 -12.36
N PHE A 207 -13.84 -4.37 -11.91
CA PHE A 207 -12.70 -3.88 -12.68
C PHE A 207 -11.48 -4.79 -12.51
N ASN A 208 -10.78 -5.05 -13.60
CA ASN A 208 -9.52 -5.77 -13.65
C ASN A 208 -8.52 -4.87 -14.37
N VAL A 209 -7.43 -4.50 -13.70
CA VAL A 209 -6.44 -3.53 -14.18
C VAL A 209 -5.07 -4.19 -14.18
N THR A 210 -4.50 -4.34 -15.39
CA THR A 210 -3.26 -5.09 -15.64
C THR A 210 -2.24 -4.31 -16.47
N LYS A 211 -2.72 -3.57 -17.48
CA LYS A 211 -1.89 -2.91 -18.49
C LYS A 211 -2.37 -1.49 -18.75
N MET A 212 -1.42 -0.60 -19.01
CA MET A 212 -1.67 0.72 -19.59
C MET A 212 -1.37 0.66 -21.09
N LEU A 213 -2.20 1.33 -21.89
CA LEU A 213 -1.89 1.61 -23.29
C LEU A 213 -1.03 2.88 -23.33
N SER A 214 0.14 2.81 -23.94
CA SER A 214 0.87 4.02 -24.32
C SER A 214 0.14 4.72 -25.46
N GLY A 215 0.38 6.03 -25.62
CA GLY A 215 -0.07 6.75 -26.80
C GLY A 215 0.56 6.16 -28.07
N THR A 216 -0.09 6.33 -29.22
CA THR A 216 0.48 5.96 -30.53
C THR A 216 1.83 6.65 -30.70
N GLY A 217 2.90 5.84 -30.78
CA GLY A 217 4.24 6.35 -31.12
C GLY A 217 4.29 6.86 -32.56
N ALA A 218 5.43 7.43 -32.95
CA ALA A 218 5.66 7.93 -34.31
C ALA A 218 5.50 6.86 -35.42
N GLU A 219 5.53 5.57 -35.06
CA GLU A 219 5.34 4.42 -35.96
C GLU A 219 3.94 3.79 -35.86
N GLY A 220 2.98 4.42 -35.18
CA GLY A 220 1.57 3.99 -35.13
C GLY A 220 1.26 2.77 -34.25
N GLU A 221 2.24 1.98 -33.83
CA GLU A 221 2.00 0.85 -32.92
C GLU A 221 1.67 1.29 -31.48
N ALA A 222 0.51 0.86 -30.98
CA ALA A 222 0.07 1.08 -29.61
C ALA A 222 0.73 0.08 -28.64
N LYS A 223 1.90 0.43 -28.09
CA LYS A 223 2.62 -0.41 -27.11
C LYS A 223 1.87 -0.44 -25.77
N SER A 224 1.61 -1.65 -25.26
CA SER A 224 0.95 -1.88 -23.97
C SER A 224 1.95 -2.32 -22.91
N TYR A 225 2.02 -1.61 -21.79
CA TYR A 225 2.98 -1.88 -20.71
C TYR A 225 2.29 -2.46 -19.48
N ARG A 226 3.00 -3.27 -18.69
CA ARG A 226 2.46 -3.81 -17.43
C ARG A 226 2.45 -2.68 -16.40
N MET A 227 1.35 -2.57 -15.64
CA MET A 227 1.24 -1.50 -14.64
C MET A 227 1.87 -1.84 -13.30
N PHE A 228 1.90 -3.12 -12.91
CA PHE A 228 2.36 -3.53 -11.59
C PHE A 228 3.54 -4.48 -11.73
N HIS A 229 4.48 -4.39 -10.79
CA HIS A 229 5.56 -5.36 -10.63
C HIS A 229 5.02 -6.76 -10.30
N ASP A 230 5.78 -7.80 -10.62
CA ASP A 230 5.54 -9.17 -10.14
C ASP A 230 6.31 -9.45 -8.85
N ASP A 231 6.47 -10.74 -8.55
CA ASP A 231 7.29 -11.33 -7.48
C ASP A 231 8.78 -10.97 -7.52
N SER A 232 9.31 -10.43 -8.63
CA SER A 232 10.69 -9.91 -8.67
C SER A 232 10.90 -8.67 -7.78
N MET A 233 9.82 -7.97 -7.43
CA MET A 233 9.82 -6.89 -6.45
C MET A 233 9.99 -7.45 -5.04
N LYS A 234 11.06 -7.03 -4.36
CA LYS A 234 11.49 -7.52 -3.02
C LYS A 234 10.62 -6.98 -1.88
N SER A 235 9.32 -7.28 -1.90
CA SER A 235 8.37 -6.96 -0.84
C SER A 235 7.28 -8.01 -0.69
N PHE A 236 6.97 -8.35 0.56
CA PHE A 236 5.83 -9.18 0.94
C PHE A 236 4.49 -8.41 0.88
N PHE A 237 4.53 -7.06 0.90
CA PHE A 237 3.37 -6.20 1.07
C PHE A 237 3.16 -5.23 -0.11
N ARG A 238 1.89 -5.02 -0.48
CA ARG A 238 1.44 -4.06 -1.51
C ARG A 238 0.19 -3.31 -1.03
N ARG A 239 0.32 -2.65 0.12
CA ARG A 239 -0.78 -2.07 0.91
C ARG A 239 -1.36 -0.82 0.22
N LEU A 240 -2.35 -1.05 -0.64
CA LEU A 240 -3.16 -0.01 -1.28
C LEU A 240 -4.18 0.63 -0.33
N SER A 241 -4.59 1.86 -0.61
CA SER A 241 -5.55 2.61 0.23
C SER A 241 -6.53 3.40 -0.62
N PHE A 242 -7.82 3.26 -0.34
CA PHE A 242 -8.77 4.33 -0.65
C PHE A 242 -8.46 5.58 0.18
N THR A 243 -8.81 6.77 -0.33
CA THR A 243 -8.86 8.00 0.47
C THR A 243 -10.03 7.95 1.47
N PRO A 244 -10.02 8.74 2.56
CA PRO A 244 -11.07 8.67 3.60
C PRO A 244 -12.48 9.01 3.09
N ASP A 245 -12.58 9.82 2.04
CA ASP A 245 -13.83 10.15 1.31
C ASP A 245 -14.20 9.11 0.23
N GLY A 246 -13.30 8.16 -0.05
CA GLY A 246 -13.38 7.19 -1.12
C GLY A 246 -13.26 7.79 -2.53
N SER A 247 -12.94 9.07 -2.72
CA SER A 247 -12.91 9.68 -4.06
C SER A 247 -11.78 9.13 -4.94
N LEU A 248 -10.67 8.71 -4.32
CA LEU A 248 -9.48 8.15 -4.95
C LEU A 248 -9.14 6.76 -4.40
N LEU A 249 -8.43 5.97 -5.21
CA LEU A 249 -7.75 4.74 -4.82
C LEU A 249 -6.27 4.88 -5.17
N LEU A 250 -5.42 4.76 -4.16
CA LEU A 250 -3.96 4.90 -4.25
C LEU A 250 -3.33 3.50 -4.19
N THR A 251 -2.59 3.13 -5.24
CA THR A 251 -2.06 1.76 -5.40
C THR A 251 -0.54 1.78 -5.53
N PRO A 252 0.20 1.18 -4.58
CA PRO A 252 1.66 1.07 -4.64
C PRO A 252 2.09 -0.01 -5.67
N ALA A 253 3.38 -0.32 -5.69
CA ALA A 253 3.99 -1.37 -6.53
C ALA A 253 3.78 -1.17 -8.05
N GLY A 254 3.52 0.06 -8.47
CA GLY A 254 3.37 0.43 -9.87
C GLY A 254 4.70 0.63 -10.58
N CYS A 255 4.72 0.39 -11.89
CA CYS A 255 5.86 0.65 -12.75
C CYS A 255 5.40 1.34 -14.05
N VAL A 256 6.18 2.33 -14.49
CA VAL A 256 5.99 3.04 -15.76
C VAL A 256 7.21 2.80 -16.62
N GLU A 257 7.01 2.17 -17.77
CA GLU A 257 8.04 1.95 -18.79
C GLU A 257 8.16 3.23 -19.66
N SER A 258 9.38 3.69 -19.92
CA SER A 258 9.66 4.89 -20.72
C SER A 258 10.95 4.67 -21.53
N GLY A 259 10.78 4.09 -22.72
CA GLY A 259 11.89 3.50 -23.46
C GLY A 259 12.43 2.29 -22.71
N GLU A 260 13.73 2.28 -22.44
CA GLU A 260 14.40 1.23 -21.66
C GLU A 260 14.32 1.43 -20.14
N ASN A 261 13.85 2.61 -19.68
CA ASN A 261 13.82 2.94 -18.26
C ASN A 261 12.48 2.54 -17.62
N VAL A 262 12.53 1.79 -16.52
CA VAL A 262 11.38 1.50 -15.67
C VAL A 262 11.41 2.43 -14.45
N THR A 263 10.38 3.25 -14.28
CA THR A 263 10.23 4.14 -13.12
C THR A 263 9.18 3.57 -12.16
N ASN A 264 9.54 3.35 -10.90
CA ASN A 264 8.56 2.93 -9.89
C ASN A 264 7.57 4.06 -9.60
N THR A 265 6.33 3.72 -9.30
CA THR A 265 5.28 4.71 -9.08
C THR A 265 4.16 4.19 -8.18
N THR A 266 3.47 5.10 -7.51
CA THR A 266 2.13 4.84 -6.95
C THR A 266 1.09 5.41 -7.91
N TYR A 267 0.20 4.56 -8.43
CA TYR A 267 -0.89 5.02 -9.28
C TYR A 267 -2.05 5.58 -8.46
N VAL A 268 -2.75 6.55 -9.04
CA VAL A 268 -3.94 7.18 -8.47
C VAL A 268 -5.11 6.96 -9.42
N PHE A 269 -6.14 6.27 -8.96
CA PHE A 269 -7.39 6.04 -9.69
C PHE A 269 -8.49 6.91 -9.10
N SER A 270 -9.33 7.51 -9.94
CA SER A 270 -10.56 8.16 -9.48
C SER A 270 -11.68 7.13 -9.35
N ARG A 271 -12.53 7.24 -8.33
CA ARG A 271 -13.78 6.48 -8.24
C ARG A 271 -14.62 6.54 -9.51
N LYS A 272 -14.59 7.66 -10.24
CA LYS A 272 -15.31 7.84 -11.52
C LYS A 272 -14.83 6.87 -12.60
N ASN A 273 -13.58 6.41 -12.54
CA ASN A 273 -13.01 5.45 -13.47
C ASN A 273 -11.88 4.63 -12.82
N LEU A 274 -12.24 3.52 -12.17
CA LEU A 274 -11.26 2.58 -11.59
C LEU A 274 -10.61 1.65 -12.64
N LYS A 275 -10.88 1.81 -13.96
CA LYS A 275 -10.21 1.02 -15.02
C LYS A 275 -8.89 1.64 -15.49
N ARG A 276 -8.68 2.94 -15.30
CA ARG A 276 -7.48 3.67 -15.72
C ARG A 276 -7.07 4.66 -14.64
N PRO A 277 -5.77 4.79 -14.34
CA PRO A 277 -5.30 5.79 -13.40
C PRO A 277 -5.47 7.18 -14.01
N ILE A 278 -5.76 8.17 -13.16
CA ILE A 278 -5.81 9.59 -13.53
C ILE A 278 -4.45 10.28 -13.31
N ALA A 279 -3.60 9.71 -12.46
CA ALA A 279 -2.25 10.18 -12.21
C ALA A 279 -1.34 9.03 -11.77
N HIS A 280 -0.04 9.27 -11.79
CA HIS A 280 0.97 8.40 -11.19
C HIS A 280 1.99 9.28 -10.44
N LEU A 281 2.45 8.82 -9.29
CA LEU A 281 3.36 9.53 -8.39
C LEU A 281 4.75 8.88 -8.51
N PRO A 282 5.72 9.48 -9.21
CA PRO A 282 7.01 8.83 -9.47
C PRO A 282 7.86 8.70 -8.21
N CYS A 283 8.42 7.51 -7.99
CA CYS A 283 9.39 7.22 -6.93
C CYS A 283 10.63 6.57 -7.59
N PRO A 284 11.57 7.36 -8.15
CA PRO A 284 12.65 6.82 -8.97
C PRO A 284 13.71 6.03 -8.18
N GLY A 285 13.73 6.12 -6.84
CA GLY A 285 14.67 5.40 -5.99
C GLY A 285 14.30 3.92 -5.84
N LYS A 286 13.15 3.65 -5.22
CA LYS A 286 12.70 2.31 -4.81
C LYS A 286 11.22 2.07 -5.14
N ALA A 287 10.82 0.80 -5.18
CA ALA A 287 9.44 0.43 -5.39
C ALA A 287 8.58 0.87 -4.19
N THR A 288 7.35 1.33 -4.45
CA THR A 288 6.43 1.75 -3.39
C THR A 288 5.72 0.53 -2.81
N LEU A 289 5.63 0.45 -1.48
CA LEU A 289 5.18 -0.74 -0.74
C LEU A 289 3.80 -0.54 -0.10
N ALA A 290 3.60 0.63 0.50
CA ALA A 290 2.39 0.97 1.25
C ALA A 290 1.96 2.42 1.02
N VAL A 291 0.67 2.67 1.11
CA VAL A 291 0.09 4.02 1.10
C VAL A 291 -0.91 4.14 2.24
N ARG A 292 -0.86 5.23 3.01
CA ARG A 292 -1.87 5.55 4.02
C ARG A 292 -2.26 7.01 3.99
N CYS A 293 -3.56 7.26 4.01
CA CYS A 293 -4.12 8.59 4.11
C CYS A 293 -4.19 9.03 5.58
N CYS A 294 -3.93 10.31 5.83
CA CYS A 294 -4.22 10.92 7.12
C CYS A 294 -5.75 10.95 7.33
N PRO A 295 -6.28 10.61 8.51
CA PRO A 295 -7.73 10.60 8.77
C PRO A 295 -8.36 12.00 8.86
N ILE A 296 -7.54 13.05 8.83
CA ILE A 296 -7.95 14.45 8.94
C ILE A 296 -8.18 15.07 7.56
N TYR A 297 -9.32 15.74 7.42
CA TYR A 297 -9.64 16.63 6.31
C TYR A 297 -9.07 18.01 6.62
N PHE A 298 -8.44 18.66 5.64
CA PHE A 298 -7.88 20.00 5.80
C PHE A 298 -8.60 21.02 4.92
N GLU A 299 -8.66 22.27 5.36
CA GLU A 299 -9.06 23.39 4.51
C GLU A 299 -8.11 23.53 3.31
N LEU A 300 -8.63 24.01 2.18
CA LEU A 300 -7.82 24.30 1.00
C LEU A 300 -6.86 25.45 1.33
N ARG A 301 -5.58 25.28 0.99
CA ARG A 301 -4.59 26.36 1.09
C ARG A 301 -4.95 27.44 0.07
N PRO A 302 -4.88 28.73 0.42
CA PRO A 302 -5.18 29.80 -0.52
C PRO A 302 -4.22 29.75 -1.70
N VAL A 303 -4.77 29.87 -2.91
CA VAL A 303 -3.98 30.04 -4.13
C VAL A 303 -3.44 31.47 -4.11
N ASN A 304 -2.13 31.65 -4.00
CA ASN A 304 -1.51 32.98 -4.04
C ASN A 304 -1.93 33.72 -5.31
N SER A 305 -2.67 34.82 -5.15
CA SER A 305 -3.17 35.69 -6.23
C SER A 305 -2.07 36.39 -7.04
N ASP A 306 -0.84 36.40 -6.53
CA ASP A 306 0.33 37.02 -7.16
C ASP A 306 0.99 36.15 -8.24
N LYS A 307 0.45 34.94 -8.50
CA LYS A 307 0.88 34.11 -9.62
C LYS A 307 0.12 34.50 -10.89
N THR A 308 0.86 34.74 -11.97
CA THR A 308 0.27 34.92 -13.30
C THR A 308 -0.51 33.66 -13.70
N PRO A 309 -1.52 33.76 -14.60
CA PRO A 309 -2.32 32.60 -15.03
C PRO A 309 -1.52 31.43 -15.61
N GLU A 310 -0.27 31.67 -16.04
CA GLU A 310 0.65 30.68 -16.62
C GLU A 310 1.42 29.87 -15.55
N ASP A 311 1.59 30.41 -14.33
CA ASP A 311 2.26 29.74 -13.19
C ASP A 311 1.31 28.91 -12.31
N CYS A 312 0.01 29.00 -12.57
CA CYS A 312 -1.03 28.19 -11.91
C CYS A 312 -1.10 26.80 -12.53
N SER A 313 -0.24 25.88 -12.07
CA SER A 313 -0.36 24.46 -12.41
C SER A 313 -1.78 23.96 -12.07
N PRO A 314 -2.50 23.31 -13.01
CA PRO A 314 -3.88 22.90 -12.77
C PRO A 314 -3.97 21.94 -11.58
N GLU A 315 -4.92 22.19 -10.68
CA GLU A 315 -5.25 21.28 -9.58
C GLU A 315 -5.65 19.91 -10.13
N LEU A 316 -4.80 18.92 -9.89
CA LEU A 316 -4.97 17.55 -10.38
C LEU A 316 -6.21 16.87 -9.80
N PHE A 317 -6.63 17.29 -8.59
CA PHE A 317 -7.79 16.78 -7.88
C PHE A 317 -8.70 17.94 -7.46
N LYS A 318 -9.82 18.11 -8.16
CA LYS A 318 -10.85 19.10 -7.83
C LYS A 318 -11.72 18.62 -6.66
N LEU A 319 -11.17 18.64 -5.45
CA LEU A 319 -11.86 18.35 -4.20
C LEU A 319 -12.12 19.65 -3.43
N PRO A 320 -13.26 19.79 -2.70
CA PRO A 320 -13.56 20.99 -1.93
C PRO A 320 -12.76 21.11 -0.61
N TYR A 321 -11.85 20.18 -0.36
CA TYR A 321 -10.98 20.08 0.81
C TYR A 321 -9.65 19.44 0.40
N ARG A 322 -8.62 19.65 1.21
CA ARG A 322 -7.30 19.06 1.02
C ARG A 322 -7.18 17.78 1.85
N LEU A 323 -6.81 16.68 1.21
CA LEU A 323 -6.42 15.44 1.87
C LEU A 323 -4.89 15.33 1.88
N VAL A 324 -4.34 14.71 2.92
CA VAL A 324 -2.91 14.41 3.05
C VAL A 324 -2.72 12.89 3.08
N PHE A 325 -1.69 12.38 2.41
CA PHE A 325 -1.35 10.97 2.44
C PHE A 325 0.16 10.75 2.35
N ALA A 326 0.60 9.63 2.91
CA ALA A 326 1.99 9.18 2.90
C ALA A 326 2.13 7.96 1.99
N VAL A 327 3.19 7.95 1.18
CA VAL A 327 3.58 6.85 0.30
C VAL A 327 4.92 6.32 0.78
N ALA A 328 4.95 5.09 1.29
CA ALA A 328 6.18 4.41 1.68
C ALA A 328 6.76 3.63 0.48
N SER A 329 8.06 3.76 0.28
CA SER A 329 8.92 2.90 -0.52
C SER A 329 9.74 1.97 0.39
N GLU A 330 10.63 1.17 -0.19
CA GLU A 330 11.57 0.35 0.57
C GLU A 330 12.43 1.16 1.57
N ASP A 331 12.79 2.41 1.28
CA ASP A 331 13.76 3.20 2.08
C ASP A 331 13.27 4.60 2.52
N SER A 332 12.09 5.01 2.07
CA SER A 332 11.64 6.40 2.17
C SER A 332 10.13 6.55 2.23
N VAL A 333 9.65 7.57 2.93
CA VAL A 333 8.25 7.97 3.01
C VAL A 333 8.09 9.36 2.40
N LEU A 334 7.26 9.45 1.37
CA LEU A 334 6.94 10.69 0.65
C LEU A 334 5.56 11.19 1.06
N PHE A 335 5.44 12.49 1.34
CA PHE A 335 4.22 13.12 1.81
C PHE A 335 3.59 13.95 0.70
N TYR A 336 2.36 13.61 0.35
CA TYR A 336 1.59 14.21 -0.73
C TYR A 336 0.29 14.80 -0.20
N ASP A 337 -0.26 15.73 -0.96
CA ASP A 337 -1.62 16.24 -0.75
C ASP A 337 -2.39 16.32 -2.08
N THR A 338 -3.67 16.66 -2.01
CA THR A 338 -4.55 16.73 -3.19
C THR A 338 -4.56 18.08 -3.92
N GLN A 339 -3.80 19.09 -3.48
CA GLN A 339 -3.64 20.36 -4.19
C GLN A 339 -2.31 20.45 -4.95
N GLN A 340 -1.25 19.78 -4.47
CA GLN A 340 0.08 19.87 -5.02
C GLN A 340 0.43 18.68 -5.92
N ASN A 341 1.06 18.99 -7.06
CA ASN A 341 1.52 18.00 -8.02
C ASN A 341 2.87 17.37 -7.65
N PHE A 342 3.46 17.70 -6.50
CA PHE A 342 4.74 17.19 -6.02
C PHE A 342 4.65 16.88 -4.52
N PRO A 343 5.48 15.98 -3.97
CA PRO A 343 5.49 15.72 -2.54
C PRO A 343 5.95 16.97 -1.79
N PHE A 344 5.18 17.42 -0.79
CA PHE A 344 5.50 18.59 0.01
C PHE A 344 6.61 18.32 1.05
N GLY A 345 6.91 17.05 1.30
CA GLY A 345 8.02 16.60 2.13
C GLY A 345 8.36 15.13 1.86
N TYR A 346 9.55 14.71 2.28
CA TYR A 346 9.92 13.30 2.29
C TYR A 346 10.91 13.02 3.43
N VAL A 347 10.97 11.76 3.84
CA VAL A 347 11.91 11.21 4.82
C VAL A 347 12.54 9.97 4.18
N SER A 348 13.84 9.77 4.33
CA SER A 348 14.58 8.68 3.68
C SER A 348 15.73 8.21 4.54
N ASN A 349 16.11 6.93 4.45
CA ASN A 349 17.26 6.35 5.14
C ASN A 349 17.17 6.47 6.68
N ILE A 350 15.96 6.30 7.22
CA ILE A 350 15.69 6.29 8.67
C ILE A 350 15.87 4.91 9.33
N HIS A 351 15.99 3.87 8.51
CA HIS A 351 16.15 2.47 8.89
C HIS A 351 17.23 1.83 8.02
N TYR A 352 17.86 0.77 8.53
CA TYR A 352 18.91 0.05 7.80
C TYR A 352 18.36 -1.01 6.84
N HIS A 353 17.15 -1.52 7.13
CA HIS A 353 16.43 -2.47 6.27
C HIS A 353 15.16 -1.83 5.70
N THR A 354 14.37 -2.64 4.99
CA THR A 354 13.19 -2.15 4.28
C THR A 354 12.06 -1.75 5.23
N LEU A 355 11.43 -0.61 4.93
CA LEU A 355 10.18 -0.21 5.56
C LEU A 355 9.09 -1.25 5.26
N SER A 356 8.22 -1.56 6.23
CA SER A 356 7.20 -2.60 6.11
C SER A 356 5.78 -2.04 6.09
N ASP A 357 5.47 -1.08 6.97
CA ASP A 357 4.16 -0.47 7.09
C ASP A 357 4.27 0.98 7.59
N ILE A 358 3.17 1.70 7.43
CA ILE A 358 2.99 3.05 7.98
C ILE A 358 1.57 3.15 8.54
N SER A 359 1.34 3.96 9.59
CA SER A 359 -0.01 4.30 10.05
C SER A 359 -0.03 5.69 10.70
N TRP A 360 -1.15 6.40 10.54
CA TRP A 360 -1.38 7.75 11.04
C TRP A 360 -2.11 7.72 12.37
N SER A 361 -1.78 8.59 13.32
CA SER A 361 -2.59 8.79 14.52
C SER A 361 -3.96 9.39 14.19
N SER A 362 -4.93 9.22 15.10
CA SER A 362 -6.31 9.69 14.90
C SER A 362 -6.45 11.21 14.72
N ASP A 363 -5.52 11.98 15.28
CA ASP A 363 -5.40 13.43 15.17
C ASP A 363 -4.50 13.91 14.03
N GLY A 364 -3.81 13.00 13.32
CA GLY A 364 -2.83 13.31 12.28
C GLY A 364 -1.52 13.93 12.78
N ALA A 365 -1.28 14.01 14.10
CA ALA A 365 -0.06 14.58 14.67
C ALA A 365 1.17 13.67 14.53
N PHE A 366 0.94 12.35 14.39
CA PHE A 366 1.98 11.33 14.22
C PHE A 366 1.74 10.52 12.94
N LEU A 367 2.86 10.17 12.28
CA LEU A 367 2.93 8.99 11.42
C LEU A 367 3.93 8.01 12.05
N ALA A 368 3.49 6.81 12.38
CA ALA A 368 4.37 5.71 12.74
C ALA A 368 4.82 4.96 11.48
N ILE A 369 6.07 4.52 11.47
CA ILE A 369 6.72 3.79 10.38
C ILE A 369 7.37 2.56 10.99
N SER A 370 7.07 1.36 10.48
CA SER A 370 7.73 0.12 10.88
C SER A 370 8.76 -0.33 9.84
N SER A 371 9.75 -1.10 10.30
CA SER A 371 10.84 -1.60 9.47
C SER A 371 11.19 -3.04 9.81
N THR A 372 11.75 -3.73 8.83
CA THR A 372 12.27 -5.10 8.97
C THR A 372 13.61 -5.17 9.73
N ASP A 373 14.19 -4.04 10.15
CA ASP A 373 15.32 -4.02 11.11
C ASP A 373 14.88 -4.09 12.58
N GLY A 374 13.59 -4.28 12.84
CA GLY A 374 13.05 -4.49 14.19
C GLY A 374 12.77 -3.21 14.98
N TYR A 375 12.87 -2.04 14.34
CA TYR A 375 12.58 -0.75 14.93
C TYR A 375 11.35 -0.10 14.30
N CYS A 376 10.71 0.80 15.06
CA CYS A 376 9.73 1.75 14.51
C CYS A 376 10.19 3.19 14.75
N SER A 377 9.89 4.06 13.78
CA SER A 377 10.16 5.50 13.83
C SER A 377 8.85 6.28 13.79
N PHE A 378 8.83 7.43 14.48
CA PHE A 378 7.72 8.37 14.45
C PHE A 378 8.11 9.66 13.76
N VAL A 379 7.28 10.08 12.82
CA VAL A 379 7.27 11.44 12.29
C VAL A 379 6.25 12.24 13.09
N THR A 380 6.67 13.35 13.70
CA THR A 380 5.78 14.27 14.42
C THR A 380 5.59 15.57 13.64
N PHE A 381 4.34 16.02 13.60
CA PHE A 381 3.93 17.28 12.98
C PHE A 381 3.57 18.29 14.07
N GLU A 382 3.92 19.55 13.84
CA GLU A 382 3.50 20.63 14.74
C GLU A 382 2.08 21.12 14.40
N PRO A 383 1.33 21.68 15.36
CA PRO A 383 -0.02 22.18 15.12
C PRO A 383 -0.05 23.19 13.95
N GLY A 384 -0.92 22.94 12.98
CA GLY A 384 -1.05 23.77 11.77
C GLY A 384 -0.05 23.46 10.64
N GLU A 385 0.98 22.63 10.87
CA GLU A 385 2.01 22.34 9.85
C GLU A 385 1.44 21.62 8.63
N LEU A 386 0.60 20.60 8.84
CA LEU A 386 -0.11 19.95 7.75
C LEU A 386 -1.17 20.88 7.14
N GLY A 387 -1.78 21.76 7.94
CA GLY A 387 -2.79 22.74 7.55
C GLY A 387 -3.81 22.96 8.65
N VAL A 388 -4.86 23.73 8.36
CA VAL A 388 -6.02 23.90 9.25
C VAL A 388 -6.98 22.71 9.07
N PRO A 389 -7.32 21.95 10.14
CA PRO A 389 -8.32 20.89 10.05
C PRO A 389 -9.72 21.46 9.73
N LEU A 390 -10.45 20.79 8.84
CA LEU A 390 -11.80 21.15 8.47
C LEU A 390 -12.76 20.90 9.66
N LYS A 391 -13.56 21.92 10.01
CA LYS A 391 -14.44 21.89 11.20
C LYS A 391 -15.51 20.79 11.15
N GLU A 392 -16.08 20.55 9.97
CA GLU A 392 -17.10 19.52 9.74
C GLU A 392 -16.58 18.50 8.73
N LYS A 393 -16.62 17.21 9.09
CA LYS A 393 -16.20 16.14 8.17
C LYS A 393 -17.22 15.99 7.03
N PRO A 394 -16.79 15.76 5.77
CA PRO A 394 -17.71 15.54 4.66
C PRO A 394 -18.65 14.37 4.92
N VAL A 395 -19.95 14.56 4.67
CA VAL A 395 -20.96 13.51 4.84
C VAL A 395 -20.78 12.44 3.75
N LEU A 396 -20.40 11.23 4.16
CA LEU A 396 -20.17 10.11 3.26
C LEU A 396 -21.45 9.32 3.03
N GLY A 397 -21.82 9.11 1.76
CA GLY A 397 -22.93 8.27 1.34
C GLY A 397 -22.62 6.78 1.46
N VAL A 398 -22.39 6.30 2.68
CA VAL A 398 -22.02 4.90 2.99
C VAL A 398 -23.16 3.96 2.61
N LYS A 399 -22.84 2.91 1.84
CA LYS A 399 -23.75 1.80 1.53
C LYS A 399 -23.32 0.56 2.31
N THR A 400 -23.93 0.32 3.46
CA THR A 400 -23.78 -0.93 4.20
C THR A 400 -24.34 -2.11 3.41
N PRO A 401 -23.57 -3.18 3.15
CA PRO A 401 -24.08 -4.39 2.51
C PRO A 401 -24.89 -5.20 3.54
N ASN A 402 -26.23 -5.11 3.49
CA ASN A 402 -27.10 -5.90 4.37
C ASN A 402 -26.83 -7.41 4.23
N PRO A 403 -26.45 -8.11 5.32
CA PRO A 403 -26.48 -9.57 5.32
C PRO A 403 -27.93 -10.04 5.48
N VAL A 404 -28.38 -10.92 4.58
CA VAL A 404 -29.73 -11.54 4.50
C VAL A 404 -30.79 -10.71 3.78
N GLU A 405 -30.85 -10.84 2.45
CA GLU A 405 -32.13 -10.82 1.72
C GLU A 405 -32.60 -12.26 1.47
N LYS A 406 -33.61 -12.72 2.22
CA LYS A 406 -34.40 -13.88 1.81
C LYS A 406 -35.23 -13.47 0.59
N LYS A 407 -35.09 -14.20 -0.53
CA LYS A 407 -35.92 -14.00 -1.73
C LYS A 407 -37.42 -14.14 -1.38
N ALA A 408 -38.10 -13.02 -1.19
CA ALA A 408 -39.56 -12.96 -1.34
C ALA A 408 -39.87 -12.98 -2.85
N LYS A 409 -40.71 -13.93 -3.29
CA LYS A 409 -41.18 -13.95 -4.69
C LYS A 409 -42.09 -12.75 -4.92
N SER A 410 -41.81 -11.95 -5.95
CA SER A 410 -42.77 -10.96 -6.44
C SER A 410 -43.92 -11.68 -7.12
N GLN A 411 -45.08 -11.75 -6.45
CA GLN A 411 -46.35 -12.03 -7.10
C GLN A 411 -47.09 -10.70 -7.23
N ALA A 412 -47.31 -10.27 -8.48
CA ALA A 412 -48.00 -9.03 -8.76
C ALA A 412 -49.51 -9.21 -8.52
N GLN A 413 -50.12 -8.34 -7.72
CA GLN A 413 -51.54 -8.06 -7.86
C GLN A 413 -51.87 -6.61 -7.50
N ARG A 414 -52.84 -6.06 -8.24
CA ARG A 414 -53.29 -4.67 -8.15
C ARG A 414 -54.23 -4.49 -6.96
N GLY A 415 -54.09 -3.34 -6.29
CA GLY A 415 -55.21 -2.42 -6.15
C GLY A 415 -55.99 -2.38 -4.83
N VAL A 416 -56.37 -1.14 -4.50
CA VAL A 416 -57.45 -0.71 -3.60
C VAL A 416 -57.15 -0.73 -2.09
N SER A 417 -57.18 0.47 -1.52
CA SER A 417 -57.14 0.76 -0.09
C SER A 417 -58.49 0.53 0.60
N PRO A 418 -58.50 0.35 1.93
CA PRO A 418 -59.64 0.80 2.73
C PRO A 418 -59.26 1.71 3.92
N VAL A 419 -60.22 2.56 4.27
CA VAL A 419 -60.26 3.47 5.45
C VAL A 419 -60.67 2.66 6.71
N PRO A 420 -60.31 3.06 7.95
CA PRO A 420 -60.34 2.15 9.11
C PRO A 420 -61.51 2.35 10.11
N ARG A 421 -61.58 1.40 11.09
CA ARG A 421 -62.31 1.39 12.40
C ARG A 421 -63.76 0.85 12.43
N PRO A 422 -64.31 0.42 13.61
CA PRO A 422 -63.66 -0.03 14.88
C PRO A 422 -64.29 -1.30 15.55
N THR A 423 -63.69 -1.76 16.67
CA THR A 423 -64.31 -2.55 17.80
C THR A 423 -64.85 -3.97 17.46
N GLU A 424 -65.00 -4.97 18.34
CA GLU A 424 -64.90 -5.11 19.82
C GLU A 424 -64.65 -6.60 20.20
N GLY A 425 -64.39 -6.91 21.49
CA GLY A 425 -64.69 -8.25 22.07
C GLY A 425 -63.52 -9.16 22.47
N THR A 426 -63.42 -9.48 23.77
CA THR A 426 -62.43 -10.39 24.39
C THR A 426 -63.11 -11.72 24.87
N PRO A 427 -62.48 -12.62 25.67
CA PRO A 427 -62.26 -14.05 25.36
C PRO A 427 -63.26 -15.02 26.05
N PRO A 428 -63.04 -16.37 26.07
CA PRO A 428 -62.31 -16.95 27.23
C PRO A 428 -61.51 -18.29 27.06
N VAL A 429 -60.45 -18.36 27.87
CA VAL A 429 -59.80 -19.48 28.63
C VAL A 429 -60.38 -20.92 28.63
N ARG A 430 -59.48 -21.94 28.50
CA ARG A 430 -59.27 -23.19 29.32
C ARG A 430 -58.48 -24.26 28.52
N THR A 431 -57.24 -24.70 28.83
CA THR A 431 -56.57 -25.45 29.94
C THR A 431 -56.64 -27.00 29.92
N ARG A 432 -55.45 -27.65 29.82
CA ARG A 432 -54.98 -29.00 30.29
C ARG A 432 -55.32 -30.31 29.53
N ASP A 433 -54.29 -30.96 28.96
CA ASP A 433 -53.62 -32.28 29.28
C ASP A 433 -54.40 -33.47 29.90
N PRO A 434 -53.90 -34.74 29.92
CA PRO A 434 -52.75 -35.42 29.24
C PRO A 434 -53.07 -36.85 28.63
N GLY A 435 -52.08 -37.62 28.13
CA GLY A 435 -52.15 -39.11 28.07
C GLY A 435 -51.40 -39.87 26.94
N THR A 436 -50.47 -40.77 27.31
CA THR A 436 -49.67 -41.74 26.47
C THR A 436 -50.44 -43.05 26.13
N PRO A 437 -49.97 -44.06 25.32
CA PRO A 437 -48.57 -44.57 25.15
C PRO A 437 -48.09 -45.08 23.74
N SER A 438 -46.78 -45.41 23.67
CA SER A 438 -46.04 -46.13 22.60
C SER A 438 -46.23 -47.68 22.70
N PRO A 439 -45.71 -48.59 21.81
CA PRO A 439 -44.26 -48.77 21.42
C PRO A 439 -44.03 -49.49 20.03
N PRO A 440 -42.91 -50.20 19.70
CA PRO A 440 -41.46 -49.91 19.75
C PRO A 440 -40.63 -50.28 18.46
N LEU A 441 -39.29 -50.12 18.56
CA LEU A 441 -38.18 -50.69 17.75
C LEU A 441 -37.80 -49.95 16.44
N GLN A 442 -36.51 -49.83 16.05
CA GLN A 442 -35.26 -50.46 16.55
C GLN A 442 -34.04 -49.54 16.32
N ALA A 443 -33.00 -49.65 17.16
CA ALA A 443 -31.71 -48.94 17.00
C ALA A 443 -30.57 -49.91 16.63
N LYS A 444 -29.55 -49.43 15.90
CA LYS A 444 -28.26 -50.12 15.71
C LYS A 444 -27.08 -49.14 15.77
N GLN A 445 -26.00 -49.61 16.39
CA GLN A 445 -24.73 -48.91 16.63
C GLN A 445 -23.74 -48.99 15.44
N PRO A 446 -22.64 -48.20 15.44
CA PRO A 446 -21.69 -48.10 14.33
C PRO A 446 -20.56 -49.17 14.39
N PRO A 447 -19.82 -49.39 13.28
CA PRO A 447 -18.55 -50.11 13.30
C PRO A 447 -17.34 -49.18 13.58
N ALA A 448 -16.25 -49.77 14.08
CA ALA A 448 -15.11 -49.07 14.66
C ALA A 448 -13.84 -49.01 13.77
N LEU A 449 -12.84 -48.28 14.25
CA LEU A 449 -11.46 -48.17 13.73
C LEU A 449 -10.70 -49.50 13.69
N PRO A 450 -9.63 -49.56 12.87
CA PRO A 450 -8.41 -50.23 13.28
C PRO A 450 -7.15 -49.34 13.14
N GLY A 451 -6.22 -49.51 14.09
CA GLY A 451 -4.80 -49.17 14.00
C GLY A 451 -4.04 -50.09 14.99
N PRO A 452 -2.77 -49.83 15.33
CA PRO A 452 -1.67 -49.24 14.56
C PRO A 452 -0.65 -50.34 14.14
N ARG A 453 0.39 -50.01 13.37
CA ARG A 453 1.56 -50.91 13.13
C ARG A 453 2.90 -50.20 12.95
N GLU A 454 3.78 -50.46 13.91
CA GLU A 454 5.26 -50.48 13.87
C GLU A 454 5.68 -51.59 14.88
N PRO A 455 6.92 -52.18 14.90
CA PRO A 455 8.22 -51.51 14.70
C PRO A 455 9.35 -52.34 14.01
N SER A 456 10.56 -51.76 13.84
CA SER A 456 11.88 -52.38 14.18
C SER A 456 13.08 -51.45 13.84
N SER A 457 14.31 -51.82 14.22
CA SER A 457 15.38 -50.86 14.60
C SER A 457 16.81 -51.20 14.11
N THR A 458 17.55 -50.18 13.58
CA THR A 458 19.01 -49.83 13.72
C THR A 458 20.16 -50.87 13.71
N PRO A 459 21.48 -50.47 13.61
CA PRO A 459 22.19 -49.38 12.91
C PRO A 459 23.41 -49.98 12.09
N PRO A 460 24.70 -49.52 12.08
CA PRO A 460 25.36 -48.19 12.14
C PRO A 460 26.44 -47.89 11.04
N GLY A 461 26.90 -46.63 10.95
CA GLY A 461 28.25 -46.22 10.45
C GLY A 461 28.28 -45.38 9.15
N GLY A 462 29.05 -44.29 9.01
CA GLY A 462 29.84 -43.50 9.97
C GLY A 462 30.75 -42.44 9.29
N ARG A 463 31.12 -41.35 10.02
CA ARG A 463 32.06 -40.24 9.64
C ARG A 463 31.54 -39.26 8.54
N SER A 464 31.91 -37.97 8.47
CA SER A 464 32.89 -37.15 9.22
C SER A 464 32.50 -35.66 9.32
N SER A 465 33.10 -34.99 10.32
CA SER A 465 33.16 -33.55 10.64
C SER A 465 33.58 -32.57 9.53
N ALA A 466 33.17 -31.30 9.65
CA ALA A 466 34.04 -30.13 9.44
C ALA A 466 33.48 -28.83 10.09
N THR A 467 34.07 -28.40 11.21
CA THR A 467 34.13 -26.99 11.65
C THR A 467 35.47 -26.41 11.18
N PRO A 468 35.59 -25.09 10.91
CA PRO A 468 36.41 -24.22 11.80
C PRO A 468 35.96 -22.72 11.74
N PRO A 469 36.71 -21.74 12.28
CA PRO A 469 36.96 -21.55 13.70
C PRO A 469 36.67 -20.11 14.18
N SER A 470 36.77 -19.89 15.49
CA SER A 470 36.87 -18.55 16.11
C SER A 470 38.34 -18.17 16.35
N GLU A 471 38.72 -16.92 16.06
CA GLU A 471 39.96 -16.31 16.57
C GLU A 471 39.73 -14.87 17.09
N GLU A 472 40.60 -14.44 18.00
CA GLU A 472 40.46 -13.21 18.78
C GLU A 472 41.08 -11.94 18.14
N ARG A 473 40.47 -10.80 18.49
CA ARG A 473 41.04 -9.45 18.69
C ARG A 473 42.41 -9.11 18.06
N ARG A 474 42.39 -8.01 17.29
CA ARG A 474 43.37 -6.93 17.46
C ARG A 474 42.84 -5.59 16.90
N ASP A 475 42.83 -4.55 17.73
CA ASP A 475 42.68 -3.16 17.29
C ASP A 475 43.93 -2.71 16.51
N PRO A 476 43.80 -1.71 15.62
CA PRO A 476 44.42 -0.43 15.94
C PRO A 476 43.60 0.83 15.58
N GLN A 477 44.04 1.95 16.15
CA GLN A 477 43.42 3.28 16.15
C GLN A 477 43.86 4.14 14.91
N PRO A 478 43.55 5.45 14.79
CA PRO A 478 42.92 5.98 13.58
C PRO A 478 43.83 6.80 12.64
N GLY A 479 43.44 6.90 11.36
CA GLY A 479 44.03 7.80 10.36
C GLY A 479 42.98 8.71 9.73
N GLY A 480 43.21 10.03 9.71
CA GLY A 480 42.26 11.03 9.21
C GLY A 480 42.40 11.35 7.71
N GLY A 481 41.31 11.82 7.09
CA GLY A 481 41.29 12.27 5.69
C GLY A 481 39.98 12.96 5.28
N HIS A 482 40.09 14.22 4.88
CA HIS A 482 39.07 15.26 4.55
C HIS A 482 37.83 14.91 3.66
N PRO A 483 36.80 15.80 3.60
CA PRO A 483 35.43 15.42 3.24
C PRO A 483 35.06 15.46 1.74
N GLY A 484 34.27 14.48 1.31
CA GLY A 484 33.72 14.37 -0.05
C GLY A 484 32.29 14.89 -0.21
N LYS A 485 32.16 16.09 -0.79
CA LYS A 485 30.98 16.72 -1.43
C LYS A 485 29.64 15.95 -1.38
N GLY A 486 28.67 16.48 -0.62
CA GLY A 486 27.28 16.02 -0.64
C GLY A 486 26.59 16.21 -2.01
N LYS A 487 25.81 15.20 -2.43
CA LYS A 487 24.96 15.28 -3.62
C LYS A 487 23.66 16.01 -3.27
N GLN A 488 23.34 17.10 -3.96
CA GLN A 488 22.04 17.76 -3.85
C GLN A 488 20.92 16.81 -4.36
N PRO A 489 19.77 16.73 -3.67
CA PRO A 489 18.64 15.93 -4.14
C PRO A 489 18.06 16.54 -5.43
N ARG A 490 17.83 15.69 -6.45
CA ARG A 490 17.22 16.12 -7.70
C ARG A 490 15.72 16.37 -7.52
N ARG A 491 15.25 17.52 -8.01
CA ARG A 491 13.82 17.89 -8.08
C ARG A 491 13.05 16.88 -8.92
N VAL A 492 12.13 16.14 -8.31
CA VAL A 492 11.24 15.19 -9.00
C VAL A 492 9.99 15.92 -9.47
N THR A 493 9.72 15.91 -10.77
CA THR A 493 8.52 16.49 -11.38
C THR A 493 7.49 15.40 -11.68
N LEU A 494 6.22 15.67 -11.38
CA LEU A 494 5.10 14.85 -11.83
C LEU A 494 4.78 15.14 -13.29
N ASN A 495 4.81 14.11 -14.13
CA ASN A 495 4.36 14.21 -15.50
C ASN A 495 2.86 13.89 -15.56
N THR A 496 2.04 14.89 -15.89
CA THR A 496 0.66 14.63 -16.33
C THR A 496 0.71 13.97 -17.71
N LEU A 497 -0.15 12.96 -17.94
CA LEU A 497 -0.16 12.15 -19.18
C LEU A 497 -0.62 12.90 -20.44
N GLN A 498 -0.65 14.23 -20.43
CA GLN A 498 -0.96 15.10 -21.57
C GLN A 498 0.29 15.72 -22.21
N ALA A 499 1.48 15.55 -21.64
CA ALA A 499 2.71 16.22 -22.08
C ALA A 499 3.52 15.50 -23.20
N TRP A 500 2.91 14.58 -23.96
CA TRP A 500 3.57 13.89 -25.09
C TRP A 500 3.17 14.44 -26.48
N SER A 501 3.17 15.76 -26.62
CA SER A 501 2.99 16.44 -27.91
C SER A 501 3.87 17.69 -28.06
N LYS A 502 5.20 17.52 -27.97
CA LYS A 502 6.25 18.19 -28.77
C LYS A 502 7.65 17.79 -28.29
N SER A 503 8.61 17.76 -29.22
CA SER A 503 9.86 16.99 -29.09
C SER A 503 11.12 17.82 -28.77
N THR A 504 11.84 17.32 -27.76
CA THR A 504 13.33 17.23 -27.67
C THR A 504 14.19 18.50 -27.41
N PRO A 505 15.41 18.33 -26.82
CA PRO A 505 15.94 19.30 -25.85
C PRO A 505 17.30 19.94 -26.20
N ARG A 506 17.66 21.02 -25.47
CA ARG A 506 19.07 21.42 -25.23
C ARG A 506 19.30 21.90 -23.80
N ARG A 507 20.53 21.66 -23.32
CA ARG A 507 21.05 21.88 -21.96
C ARG A 507 21.84 23.19 -21.90
N ILE A 508 21.46 24.15 -21.06
CA ILE A 508 22.28 25.35 -20.77
C ILE A 508 22.21 25.69 -19.27
N SER A 509 23.36 25.98 -18.66
CA SER A 509 23.46 26.56 -17.31
C SER A 509 23.45 28.08 -17.39
N LEU A 510 22.77 28.74 -16.44
CA LEU A 510 22.65 30.21 -16.39
C LEU A 510 23.98 30.88 -15.99
N MET A 511 24.32 31.97 -16.67
CA MET A 511 25.12 33.08 -16.11
C MET A 511 24.32 34.38 -16.24
N PRO A 512 24.30 35.26 -15.22
CA PRO A 512 23.50 36.47 -15.23
C PRO A 512 24.25 37.68 -15.79
N LEU A 513 23.53 38.55 -16.50
CA LEU A 513 23.92 39.94 -16.75
C LEU A 513 22.75 40.86 -16.36
N LYS A 514 23.09 42.05 -15.85
CA LYS A 514 22.15 43.04 -15.30
C LYS A 514 21.42 43.85 -16.41
N PRO A 515 20.27 44.47 -16.10
CA PRO A 515 19.41 45.17 -17.06
C PRO A 515 19.74 46.67 -17.20
N ASP A 516 19.14 47.30 -18.21
CA ASP A 516 18.57 48.67 -18.24
C ASP A 516 17.94 48.90 -19.67
N PRO A 517 17.15 49.95 -19.96
CA PRO A 517 15.74 50.12 -19.60
C PRO A 517 14.83 50.32 -20.87
N PRO A 518 13.53 50.73 -20.82
CA PRO A 518 12.56 50.44 -21.89
C PRO A 518 12.53 51.45 -23.04
N ALA A 519 11.98 51.01 -24.19
CA ALA A 519 11.67 51.84 -25.35
C ALA A 519 10.24 52.42 -25.28
N SER A 520 10.03 53.61 -25.86
CA SER A 520 8.76 54.33 -25.90
C SER A 520 8.18 54.46 -27.31
N ASP A 521 6.85 54.47 -27.35
CA ASP A 521 5.94 55.06 -28.34
C ASP A 521 5.75 54.45 -29.75
N ALA A 522 4.46 54.32 -30.07
CA ALA A 522 3.83 54.07 -31.37
C ALA A 522 3.30 55.43 -31.93
N PRO A 523 2.29 55.56 -32.83
CA PRO A 523 1.51 54.57 -33.60
C PRO A 523 1.27 54.95 -35.10
N GLY A 524 0.53 54.12 -35.86
CA GLY A 524 0.03 54.48 -37.19
C GLY A 524 -0.88 53.44 -37.87
N GLN A 525 -2.04 53.88 -38.37
CA GLN A 525 -3.06 53.10 -39.13
C GLN A 525 -2.63 52.96 -40.63
N ALA A 526 -3.29 52.30 -41.60
CA ALA A 526 -4.66 51.78 -41.75
C ALA A 526 -4.73 50.61 -42.79
N ALA A 527 -5.94 50.24 -43.26
CA ALA A 527 -6.24 49.01 -44.05
C ALA A 527 -6.35 49.23 -45.61
N PRO A 528 -7.18 48.50 -46.42
CA PRO A 528 -6.75 47.31 -47.15
C PRO A 528 -7.09 47.23 -48.68
N THR A 529 -6.35 46.37 -49.43
CA THR A 529 -6.73 45.73 -50.74
C THR A 529 -7.01 46.66 -51.97
N PRO A 530 -7.17 46.19 -53.25
CA PRO A 530 -7.27 44.81 -53.78
C PRO A 530 -6.47 44.45 -55.08
N SER A 531 -6.52 43.15 -55.42
CA SER A 531 -6.59 42.52 -56.78
C SER A 531 -5.75 42.98 -57.99
N ALA A 532 -5.06 42.02 -58.63
CA ALA A 532 -5.25 41.69 -60.07
C ALA A 532 -4.60 40.33 -60.42
N ASP A 533 -5.18 39.62 -61.39
CA ASP A 533 -4.77 38.30 -61.88
C ASP A 533 -3.49 38.31 -62.75
N THR A 534 -2.86 37.13 -62.95
CA THR A 534 -2.50 36.61 -64.28
C THR A 534 -2.27 35.10 -64.22
N VAL A 535 -2.65 34.40 -65.29
CA VAL A 535 -2.72 32.94 -65.41
C VAL A 535 -1.42 32.31 -65.93
N GLN A 536 -1.27 31.02 -65.59
CA GLN A 536 -0.39 29.97 -66.11
C GLN A 536 -0.10 30.01 -67.65
N PRO A 537 0.97 29.34 -68.13
CA PRO A 537 0.86 27.90 -68.42
C PRO A 537 2.10 27.03 -68.07
N GLU A 538 1.86 25.72 -68.12
CA GLU A 538 2.82 24.62 -67.94
C GLU A 538 3.78 24.47 -69.15
N LEU A 539 4.85 23.69 -68.98
CA LEU A 539 5.14 22.53 -69.85
C LEU A 539 6.15 21.57 -69.20
N SER A 540 6.05 20.30 -69.60
CA SER A 540 6.82 19.14 -69.13
C SER A 540 8.18 19.00 -69.84
N ASP A 541 9.08 18.18 -69.28
CA ASP A 541 9.48 16.90 -69.90
C ASP A 541 10.60 16.20 -69.10
N ASP A 542 10.37 14.91 -68.82
CA ASP A 542 11.35 13.88 -68.41
C ASP A 542 11.48 12.94 -69.63
N PRO A 543 12.65 12.35 -69.98
CA PRO A 543 12.87 10.98 -69.49
C PRO A 543 14.33 10.46 -69.35
N GLU A 544 14.47 9.52 -68.40
CA GLU A 544 15.25 8.26 -68.41
C GLU A 544 16.78 8.15 -68.70
N CYS A 545 17.39 7.27 -67.87
CA CYS A 545 18.31 6.15 -68.24
C CYS A 545 19.83 6.17 -67.90
N LYS A 546 20.12 5.72 -66.65
CA LYS A 546 20.97 4.54 -66.29
C LYS A 546 22.54 4.61 -66.31
N PRO A 547 23.24 3.65 -65.62
CA PRO A 547 24.58 3.84 -64.99
C PRO A 547 25.74 3.13 -65.73
N PRO A 548 26.97 3.06 -65.14
CA PRO A 548 27.37 1.80 -64.48
C PRO A 548 28.40 1.87 -63.30
N GLU A 549 28.47 0.76 -62.53
CA GLU A 549 29.62 0.00 -61.96
C GLU A 549 31.04 0.60 -61.69
N SER A 550 31.99 -0.03 -60.98
CA SER A 550 32.06 -0.98 -59.82
C SER A 550 33.56 -1.26 -59.51
N LYS A 551 33.95 -1.63 -58.26
CA LYS A 551 34.96 -2.70 -57.92
C LYS A 551 35.39 -2.72 -56.43
N ARG A 552 35.76 -3.94 -55.99
CA ARG A 552 36.30 -4.39 -54.68
C ARG A 552 37.84 -4.63 -54.81
N PRO A 553 38.65 -5.13 -53.83
CA PRO A 553 38.35 -6.17 -52.82
C PRO A 553 39.00 -6.03 -51.40
N ARG A 554 38.78 -7.06 -50.55
CA ARG A 554 39.42 -7.32 -49.24
C ARG A 554 40.81 -7.94 -49.40
N LEU A 555 41.64 -7.96 -48.33
CA LEU A 555 42.51 -9.09 -47.96
C LEU A 555 43.01 -9.02 -46.49
N ALA A 556 43.27 -10.20 -45.92
CA ALA A 556 43.97 -10.58 -44.67
C ALA A 556 44.38 -12.08 -44.86
N PRO A 557 45.12 -12.79 -43.98
CA PRO A 557 45.74 -12.47 -42.67
C PRO A 557 47.24 -12.89 -42.57
N GLU A 558 47.87 -12.89 -41.37
CA GLU A 558 48.60 -14.05 -40.76
C GLU A 558 49.33 -13.72 -39.42
N LYS A 559 49.90 -14.75 -38.75
CA LYS A 559 50.53 -14.82 -37.40
C LYS A 559 52.02 -15.30 -37.52
N PRO A 560 52.69 -15.88 -36.49
CA PRO A 560 53.28 -15.29 -35.27
C PRO A 560 54.81 -15.63 -35.12
N LEU A 561 55.46 -15.22 -34.01
CA LEU A 561 56.51 -15.92 -33.21
C LEU A 561 56.95 -14.93 -32.07
N LEU A 562 57.02 -15.23 -30.77
CA LEU A 562 57.78 -16.20 -29.94
C LEU A 562 59.24 -15.76 -29.65
N GLU A 563 59.50 -15.25 -28.44
CA GLU A 563 60.52 -15.70 -27.45
C GLU A 563 60.82 -14.66 -26.35
N SER A 564 61.09 -15.18 -25.14
CA SER A 564 61.67 -14.54 -23.94
C SER A 564 63.11 -15.08 -23.75
N PRO A 565 63.90 -14.88 -22.65
CA PRO A 565 63.63 -14.23 -21.35
C PRO A 565 64.83 -13.38 -20.79
N GLU A 566 64.86 -13.16 -19.46
CA GLU A 566 66.06 -12.90 -18.59
C GLU A 566 66.81 -11.55 -18.74
N SER A 567 67.49 -10.99 -17.73
CA SER A 567 67.49 -11.18 -16.25
C SER A 567 68.21 -9.98 -15.56
N GLU A 568 68.09 -9.90 -14.22
CA GLU A 568 69.03 -9.30 -13.24
C GLU A 568 69.61 -7.87 -13.44
N ALA A 569 69.32 -6.92 -12.53
CA ALA A 569 70.11 -6.58 -11.31
C ALA A 569 70.94 -5.29 -11.54
N ALA A 570 71.39 -4.49 -10.57
CA ALA A 570 71.02 -4.18 -9.18
C ALA A 570 71.79 -2.87 -8.81
N VAL A 571 71.78 -2.42 -7.53
CA VAL A 571 72.76 -1.44 -6.95
C VAL A 571 72.59 0.04 -7.43
N SER A 572 72.73 1.11 -6.63
CA SER A 572 72.55 1.35 -5.17
C SER A 572 72.62 2.85 -4.81
N SER A 573 71.90 3.27 -3.77
CA SER A 573 72.34 4.24 -2.72
C SER A 573 72.69 5.73 -3.04
N SER A 574 72.83 6.51 -1.96
CA SER A 574 73.17 7.94 -1.83
C SER A 574 72.02 8.92 -2.15
N SER A 575 71.63 9.84 -1.26
CA SER A 575 71.98 10.05 0.17
C SER A 575 70.81 10.67 0.94
#